data_AF-A0AAU4B5K0-F1
#
_entry.id   AF-A0AAU4B5K0-F1
#
_cell.length_a   1.000
_cell.length_b   1.000
_cell.length_c   1.000
_cell.angle_alpha   90.00
_cell.angle_beta   90.00
_cell.angle_gamma   90.00
#
_symmetry.space_group_name_H-M   'P 1'
#
loop_
_entity.id
_entity.type
_entity.pdbx_description
1 polymer ?
#
loop_
_entity_poly.entity_id
_entity_poly.type
_entity_poly.pdbx_seq_one_letter_code
_entity_poly.pdbx_strand_id
1 'polypeptide(L)'
;MNQPTVSSEVARVDNGPGAMVEAYRSDLAMVMPSHVKPETFVRLAVGVLRRDKNLTLAAQNNPAALMGALMDAAQLGLTPGTEQYYLTPRKVKGRLEIQGIRGYQGEIELIYRAGAVSSVIVEVVRANDTFRYAPGRDERPIHDIDWDSDDRGDLRLVYAYAVMKDGATSKVVVLNRRDINRAKASSQGSDSQYSPWKNHEEAMWMKTAAHRLTKWVPTSAEYMREQLRAQAVVAAETGQPVAAPVQQAPVPSPVHDDQDEVVVGEFVDDDQPAADWPATAHVPQ
;
A
#
# COMPACT_ATOMS: atom_id res chain seq x y z
N MET A 1 -19.39 57.59 -27.90
CA MET A 1 -19.86 56.24 -28.27
C MET A 1 -18.70 55.26 -28.04
N ASN A 2 -18.49 54.80 -26.80
CA ASN A 2 -17.49 53.77 -26.49
C ASN A 2 -18.23 52.45 -26.31
N GLN A 3 -17.99 51.48 -27.19
CA GLN A 3 -18.40 50.11 -26.93
C GLN A 3 -17.32 49.40 -26.13
N PRO A 4 -17.65 48.70 -25.03
CA PRO A 4 -16.72 47.82 -24.36
C PRO A 4 -16.62 46.50 -25.14
N THR A 5 -15.41 46.16 -25.55
CA THR A 5 -15.04 44.85 -26.10
C THR A 5 -15.21 43.81 -25.00
N VAL A 6 -16.19 42.92 -25.13
CA VAL A 6 -16.33 41.75 -24.25
C VAL A 6 -15.25 40.75 -24.65
N SER A 7 -14.20 40.68 -23.83
CA SER A 7 -13.17 39.64 -23.92
C SER A 7 -13.82 38.28 -23.60
N SER A 8 -13.90 37.40 -24.59
CA SER A 8 -14.36 36.03 -24.39
C SER A 8 -13.20 35.20 -23.83
N GLU A 9 -13.13 35.07 -22.51
CA GLU A 9 -12.40 33.98 -21.88
C GLU A 9 -13.12 32.67 -22.18
N VAL A 10 -12.69 32.01 -23.25
CA VAL A 10 -13.01 30.60 -23.48
C VAL A 10 -12.35 29.83 -22.34
N ALA A 11 -13.15 29.37 -21.37
CA ALA A 11 -12.74 28.40 -20.38
C ALA A 11 -12.05 27.24 -21.11
N ARG A 12 -10.73 27.10 -20.93
CA ARG A 12 -9.99 25.94 -21.44
C ARG A 12 -10.67 24.71 -20.85
N VAL A 13 -11.27 23.88 -21.69
CA VAL A 13 -11.71 22.54 -21.28
C VAL A 13 -10.44 21.82 -20.83
N ASP A 14 -10.29 21.65 -19.52
CA ASP A 14 -9.16 20.94 -18.94
C ASP A 14 -9.30 19.47 -19.37
N ASN A 15 -8.51 19.07 -20.37
CA ASN A 15 -8.42 17.68 -20.84
C ASN A 15 -7.28 16.92 -20.14
N GLY A 16 -6.84 17.40 -18.97
CA GLY A 16 -5.77 16.78 -18.20
C GLY A 16 -6.18 15.43 -17.59
N PRO A 17 -5.22 14.70 -17.00
CA PRO A 17 -5.48 13.41 -16.35
C PRO A 17 -6.62 13.43 -15.34
N GLY A 18 -6.79 14.53 -14.58
CA GLY A 18 -7.89 14.66 -13.64
C GLY A 18 -9.27 14.63 -14.29
N ALA A 19 -9.44 15.31 -15.42
CA ALA A 19 -10.70 15.29 -16.17
C ALA A 19 -10.97 13.91 -16.80
N MET A 20 -9.92 13.19 -17.20
CA MET A 20 -10.05 11.81 -17.63
C MET A 20 -10.56 10.91 -16.50
N VAL A 21 -9.99 10.99 -15.29
CA VAL A 21 -10.47 10.19 -14.15
C VAL A 21 -11.96 10.49 -13.85
N GLU A 22 -12.36 11.76 -13.93
CA GLU A 22 -13.77 12.15 -13.78
C GLU A 22 -14.68 11.55 -14.86
N ALA A 23 -14.24 11.53 -16.12
CA ALA A 23 -15.00 10.96 -17.23
C ALA A 23 -15.21 9.44 -17.09
N TYR A 24 -14.27 8.72 -16.47
CA TYR A 24 -14.33 7.27 -16.25
C TYR A 24 -14.98 6.86 -14.92
N ARG A 25 -15.59 7.80 -14.19
CA ARG A 25 -16.24 7.54 -12.90
C ARG A 25 -17.23 6.38 -12.95
N SER A 26 -18.06 6.29 -13.98
CA SER A 26 -19.05 5.20 -14.13
C SER A 26 -18.38 3.84 -14.21
N ASP A 27 -17.29 3.75 -14.97
CA ASP A 27 -16.59 2.48 -15.21
C ASP A 27 -15.85 2.03 -13.96
N LEU A 28 -15.21 2.98 -13.26
CA LEU A 28 -14.61 2.74 -11.95
C LEU A 28 -15.66 2.27 -10.93
N ALA A 29 -16.85 2.88 -10.92
CA ALA A 29 -17.93 2.52 -10.00
C ALA A 29 -18.42 1.07 -10.19
N MET A 30 -18.44 0.57 -11.43
CA MET A 30 -18.93 -0.79 -11.74
C MET A 30 -18.10 -1.90 -11.08
N VAL A 31 -16.81 -1.67 -10.84
CA VAL A 31 -15.90 -2.67 -10.27
C VAL A 31 -15.70 -2.51 -8.76
N MET A 32 -16.20 -1.42 -8.18
CA MET A 32 -16.00 -1.13 -6.76
C MET A 32 -16.85 -2.02 -5.84
N PRO A 33 -16.30 -2.43 -4.68
CA PRO A 33 -17.11 -2.95 -3.60
C PRO A 33 -18.19 -1.95 -3.14
N SER A 34 -19.35 -2.46 -2.71
CA SER A 34 -20.53 -1.65 -2.38
C SER A 34 -20.33 -0.62 -1.25
N HIS A 35 -19.33 -0.80 -0.39
CA HIS A 35 -19.01 0.14 0.69
C HIS A 35 -18.16 1.33 0.24
N VAL A 36 -17.58 1.27 -0.96
CA VAL A 36 -16.74 2.35 -1.52
C VAL A 36 -17.62 3.32 -2.30
N LYS A 37 -17.53 4.61 -1.99
CA LYS A 37 -18.26 5.67 -2.69
C LYS A 37 -17.44 6.12 -3.92
N PRO A 38 -17.95 5.98 -5.16
CA PRO A 38 -17.22 6.39 -6.35
C PRO A 38 -16.83 7.86 -6.35
N GLU A 39 -17.68 8.75 -5.81
CA GLU A 39 -17.43 10.19 -5.72
C GLU A 39 -16.20 10.52 -4.88
N THR A 40 -16.02 9.80 -3.77
CA THR A 40 -14.90 10.00 -2.86
C THR A 40 -13.63 9.45 -3.49
N PHE A 41 -13.70 8.24 -4.06
CA PHE A 41 -12.56 7.62 -4.74
C PHE A 41 -11.99 8.51 -5.85
N VAL A 42 -12.85 8.96 -6.76
CA VAL A 42 -12.46 9.80 -7.91
C VAL A 42 -11.86 11.13 -7.42
N ARG A 43 -12.48 11.77 -6.42
CA ARG A 43 -11.98 13.03 -5.86
C ARG A 43 -10.58 12.88 -5.25
N LEU A 44 -10.33 11.78 -4.54
CA LEU A 44 -9.02 11.50 -3.95
C LEU A 44 -7.98 11.23 -5.04
N ALA A 45 -8.30 10.43 -6.05
CA ALA A 45 -7.42 10.18 -7.18
C ALA A 45 -7.04 11.47 -7.93
N VAL A 46 -8.01 12.34 -8.22
CA VAL A 46 -7.76 13.65 -8.85
C VAL A 46 -6.93 14.55 -7.93
N GLY A 47 -7.20 14.53 -6.62
CA GLY A 47 -6.45 15.30 -5.62
C GLY A 47 -4.97 14.90 -5.57
N VAL A 48 -4.67 13.60 -5.61
CA VAL A 48 -3.30 13.07 -5.62
C VAL A 48 -2.56 13.51 -6.89
N LEU A 49 -3.18 13.39 -8.06
CA LEU A 49 -2.58 13.84 -9.32
C LEU A 49 -2.24 15.34 -9.28
N ARG A 50 -3.13 16.18 -8.74
CA ARG A 50 -2.92 17.64 -8.66
C ARG A 50 -1.79 18.05 -7.72
N ARG A 51 -1.47 17.26 -6.71
CA ARG A 51 -0.45 17.58 -5.70
C ARG A 51 0.97 17.24 -6.17
N ASP A 52 1.11 16.31 -7.12
CA ASP A 52 2.41 15.82 -7.57
C ASP A 52 2.56 16.02 -9.10
N LYS A 53 3.51 16.90 -9.47
CA LYS A 53 3.81 17.23 -10.86
C LYS A 53 4.35 16.03 -11.64
N ASN A 54 5.14 15.17 -10.99
CA ASN A 54 5.71 13.97 -11.62
C ASN A 54 4.62 12.92 -11.84
N LEU A 55 3.68 12.77 -10.92
CA LEU A 55 2.50 11.93 -11.14
C LEU A 55 1.60 12.47 -12.26
N THR A 56 1.36 13.79 -12.31
CA THR A 56 0.63 14.39 -13.44
C THR A 56 1.33 14.12 -14.77
N LEU A 57 2.64 14.33 -14.84
CA LEU A 57 3.41 14.06 -16.06
C LEU A 57 3.40 12.57 -16.42
N ALA A 58 3.57 11.68 -15.44
CA ALA A 58 3.50 10.24 -15.64
C ALA A 58 2.13 9.78 -16.16
N ALA A 59 1.05 10.37 -15.65
CA ALA A 59 -0.30 10.13 -16.13
C ALA A 59 -0.50 10.61 -17.57
N GLN A 60 0.07 11.77 -17.94
CA GLN A 60 0.00 12.30 -19.30
C GLN A 60 0.78 11.42 -20.29
N ASN A 61 1.95 10.92 -19.89
CA ASN A 61 2.80 10.08 -20.72
C ASN A 61 2.17 8.71 -21.02
N ASN A 62 1.45 8.13 -20.05
CA ASN A 62 0.74 6.87 -20.23
C ASN A 62 -0.60 6.86 -19.47
N PRO A 63 -1.67 7.42 -20.07
CA PRO A 63 -2.99 7.46 -19.43
C PRO A 63 -3.59 6.06 -19.20
N ALA A 64 -3.24 5.08 -20.03
CA ALA A 64 -3.68 3.70 -19.86
C ALA A 64 -3.11 3.07 -18.57
N ALA A 65 -1.86 3.37 -18.22
CA ALA A 65 -1.25 2.90 -16.98
C ALA A 65 -1.92 3.52 -15.74
N LEU A 66 -2.26 4.82 -15.80
CA LEU A 66 -3.07 5.48 -14.75
C LEU A 66 -4.41 4.75 -14.57
N MET A 67 -5.16 4.57 -15.66
CA MET A 67 -6.47 3.93 -15.58
C MET A 67 -6.38 2.48 -15.11
N GLY A 68 -5.36 1.73 -15.53
CA GLY A 68 -5.10 0.38 -15.02
C GLY A 68 -4.86 0.36 -13.51
N ALA A 69 -4.04 1.27 -12.98
CA ALA A 69 -3.78 1.39 -11.55
C ALA A 69 -5.05 1.78 -10.76
N LEU A 70 -5.86 2.71 -11.28
CA LEU A 70 -7.10 3.11 -10.63
C LEU A 70 -8.18 2.01 -10.69
N MET A 71 -8.24 1.25 -11.77
CA MET A 71 -9.16 0.10 -11.88
C MET A 71 -8.80 -1.00 -10.88
N ASP A 72 -7.52 -1.32 -10.72
CA ASP A 72 -7.05 -2.27 -9.71
C ASP A 72 -7.36 -1.79 -8.28
N ALA A 73 -7.05 -0.52 -7.96
CA ALA A 73 -7.41 0.07 -6.67
C ALA A 73 -8.93 0.06 -6.43
N ALA A 74 -9.74 0.39 -7.44
CA ALA A 74 -11.19 0.39 -7.37
C ALA A 74 -11.75 -1.02 -7.13
N GLN A 75 -11.27 -2.02 -7.87
CA GLN A 75 -11.68 -3.42 -7.71
C GLN A 75 -11.39 -3.95 -6.30
N LEU A 76 -10.25 -3.56 -5.74
CA LEU A 76 -9.86 -3.90 -4.38
C LEU A 76 -10.57 -3.05 -3.32
N GLY A 77 -11.21 -1.95 -3.71
CA GLY A 77 -11.75 -0.95 -2.80
C GLY A 77 -10.69 -0.37 -1.87
N LEU A 78 -9.50 -0.09 -2.41
CA LEU A 78 -8.40 0.57 -1.72
C LEU A 78 -8.29 2.01 -2.19
N THR A 79 -7.94 2.90 -1.26
CA THR A 79 -7.89 4.34 -1.55
C THR A 79 -6.61 4.67 -2.33
N PRO A 80 -6.70 5.30 -3.52
CA PRO A 80 -5.52 5.61 -4.33
C PRO A 80 -4.76 6.81 -3.75
N GLY A 81 -3.44 6.74 -3.82
CA GLY A 81 -2.51 7.76 -3.30
C GLY A 81 -2.45 7.81 -1.78
N THR A 82 -2.75 6.71 -1.10
CA THR A 82 -2.55 6.53 0.34
C THR A 82 -1.68 5.30 0.61
N GLU A 83 -1.34 5.04 1.86
CA GLU A 83 -0.62 3.85 2.32
C GLU A 83 -1.35 2.52 2.01
N GLN A 84 -2.61 2.58 1.58
CA GLN A 84 -3.34 1.42 1.06
C GLN A 84 -2.94 1.09 -0.37
N TYR A 85 -2.81 2.11 -1.22
CA TYR A 85 -2.52 1.96 -2.63
C TYR A 85 -1.77 3.18 -3.17
N TYR A 86 -0.46 3.04 -3.33
CA TYR A 86 0.39 4.11 -3.86
C TYR A 86 0.24 4.24 -5.36
N LEU A 87 0.17 5.47 -5.84
CA LEU A 87 0.45 5.81 -7.23
C LEU A 87 1.87 6.34 -7.26
N THR A 88 2.76 5.67 -7.99
CA THR A 88 4.18 6.04 -8.04
C THR A 88 4.60 6.35 -9.47
N PRO A 89 5.26 7.49 -9.73
CA PRO A 89 5.86 7.75 -11.04
C PRO A 89 7.15 6.93 -11.17
N ARG A 90 7.27 6.13 -12.24
CA ARG A 90 8.44 5.28 -12.50
C ARG A 90 8.99 5.53 -13.89
N LYS A 91 10.32 5.61 -14.01
CA LYS A 91 10.99 5.68 -15.31
C LYS A 91 10.94 4.28 -15.97
N VAL A 92 10.17 4.16 -17.04
CA VAL A 92 10.10 2.99 -17.91
C VAL A 92 10.64 3.41 -19.27
N LYS A 93 11.76 2.79 -19.71
CA LYS A 93 12.41 3.11 -21.00
C LYS A 93 12.64 4.62 -21.22
N GLY A 94 13.02 5.34 -20.17
CA GLY A 94 13.31 6.78 -20.22
C GLY A 94 12.10 7.71 -20.11
N ARG A 95 10.87 7.19 -19.97
CA ARG A 95 9.65 7.99 -19.77
C ARG A 95 9.05 7.71 -18.41
N LEU A 96 8.49 8.74 -17.77
CA LEU A 96 7.73 8.55 -16.54
C LEU A 96 6.38 7.92 -16.87
N GLU A 97 6.04 6.84 -16.19
CA GLU A 97 4.74 6.17 -16.25
C GLU A 97 4.23 5.92 -14.82
N ILE A 98 2.91 5.90 -14.64
CA ILE A 98 2.32 5.59 -13.33
C ILE A 98 2.38 4.08 -13.09
N GLN A 99 2.85 3.72 -11.90
CA GLN A 99 2.74 2.37 -11.37
C GLN A 99 1.89 2.40 -10.09
N GLY A 100 0.78 1.67 -10.13
CA GLY A 100 -0.02 1.34 -8.96
C GLY A 100 0.66 0.27 -8.12
N ILE A 101 0.78 0.52 -6.81
CA ILE A 101 1.45 -0.39 -5.89
C ILE A 101 0.61 -0.51 -4.63
N ARG A 102 0.15 -1.73 -4.34
CA ARG A 102 -0.49 -2.02 -3.06
C ARG A 102 0.48 -1.82 -1.91
N GLY A 103 0.06 -1.07 -0.90
CA GLY A 103 0.79 -0.92 0.36
C GLY A 103 0.43 -2.00 1.37
N TYR A 104 1.23 -2.11 2.44
CA TYR A 104 1.02 -3.14 3.46
C TYR A 104 -0.31 -2.92 4.21
N GLN A 105 -0.69 -1.65 4.46
CA GLN A 105 -1.97 -1.33 5.06
C GLN A 105 -3.14 -1.77 4.16
N GLY A 106 -2.99 -1.65 2.84
CA GLY A 106 -3.99 -2.14 1.90
C GLY A 106 -4.12 -3.65 1.91
N GLU A 107 -3.02 -4.38 2.12
CA GLU A 107 -3.07 -5.83 2.31
C GLU A 107 -3.76 -6.22 3.61
N ILE A 108 -3.42 -5.55 4.72
CA ILE A 108 -4.05 -5.76 6.03
C ILE A 108 -5.56 -5.48 5.96
N GLU A 109 -5.95 -4.37 5.34
CA GLU A 109 -7.36 -4.01 5.11
C GLU A 109 -8.11 -5.10 4.34
N LEU A 110 -7.52 -5.65 3.28
CA LEU A 110 -8.12 -6.76 2.51
C LEU A 110 -8.25 -8.04 3.34
N ILE A 111 -7.26 -8.34 4.18
CA ILE A 111 -7.31 -9.50 5.10
C ILE A 111 -8.47 -9.36 6.08
N TYR A 112 -8.61 -8.20 6.73
CA TYR A 112 -9.73 -7.95 7.65
C TYR A 112 -11.08 -7.98 6.95
N ARG A 113 -11.16 -7.40 5.75
CA ARG A 113 -12.39 -7.37 4.95
C ARG A 113 -12.84 -8.75 4.49
N ALA A 114 -11.93 -9.72 4.37
CA ALA A 114 -12.28 -11.11 4.11
C ALA A 114 -12.98 -11.80 5.29
N GLY A 115 -13.00 -11.16 6.47
CA GLY A 115 -13.87 -11.48 7.60
C GLY A 115 -13.60 -12.78 8.34
N ALA A 116 -12.59 -13.55 7.93
CA ALA A 116 -12.15 -14.77 8.62
C ALA A 116 -11.13 -14.49 9.73
N VAL A 117 -10.51 -13.31 9.70
CA VAL A 117 -9.39 -12.90 10.56
C VAL A 117 -9.90 -11.97 11.67
N SER A 118 -9.43 -12.21 12.89
CA SER A 118 -9.68 -11.37 14.06
C SER A 118 -8.53 -10.38 14.31
N SER A 119 -7.28 -10.76 14.00
CA SER A 119 -6.12 -9.90 14.13
C SER A 119 -5.05 -10.24 13.09
N VAL A 120 -4.34 -9.23 12.59
CA VAL A 120 -3.15 -9.37 11.74
C VAL A 120 -1.97 -8.74 12.47
N ILE A 121 -0.89 -9.51 12.61
CA ILE A 121 0.36 -9.06 13.22
C ILE A 121 1.39 -8.98 12.11
N VAL A 122 2.04 -7.82 11.97
CA VAL A 122 3.18 -7.60 11.06
C VAL A 122 4.19 -6.76 11.81
N GLU A 123 5.33 -7.34 12.16
CA GLU A 123 6.28 -6.69 13.07
C GLU A 123 7.72 -6.94 12.67
N VAL A 124 8.57 -5.93 12.88
CA VAL A 124 10.01 -6.05 12.72
C VAL A 124 10.67 -6.45 14.03
N VAL A 125 11.72 -7.26 13.91
CA VAL A 125 12.59 -7.66 15.01
C VAL A 125 13.93 -7.01 14.77
N ARG A 126 14.41 -6.25 15.75
CA ARG A 126 15.69 -5.56 15.74
C ARG A 126 16.77 -6.40 16.44
N ALA A 127 18.02 -5.95 16.37
CA ALA A 127 19.18 -6.68 16.84
C ALA A 127 19.10 -7.00 18.35
N ASN A 128 18.60 -6.06 19.14
CA ASN A 128 18.53 -6.18 20.60
C ASN A 128 17.19 -6.76 21.09
N ASP A 129 16.23 -7.02 20.19
CA ASP A 129 14.96 -7.67 20.56
C ASP A 129 15.13 -9.18 20.75
N THR A 130 14.37 -9.76 21.68
CA THR A 130 14.30 -11.21 21.84
C THR A 130 13.21 -11.78 20.94
N PHE A 131 13.58 -12.74 20.08
CA PHE A 131 12.62 -13.41 19.20
C PHE A 131 12.83 -14.92 19.18
N ARG A 132 11.77 -15.68 19.45
CA ARG A 132 11.75 -17.14 19.42
C ARG A 132 10.53 -17.65 18.69
N TYR A 133 10.76 -18.53 17.71
CA TYR A 133 9.71 -19.25 17.03
C TYR A 133 10.25 -20.55 16.42
N ALA A 134 9.68 -21.69 16.83
CA ALA A 134 9.97 -23.02 16.30
C ALA A 134 8.71 -23.57 15.59
N PRO A 135 8.69 -23.58 14.24
CA PRO A 135 7.55 -24.10 13.48
C PRO A 135 7.18 -25.53 13.89
N GLY A 136 5.90 -25.78 14.14
CA GLY A 136 5.37 -27.08 14.56
C GLY A 136 5.45 -27.36 16.07
N ARG A 137 6.19 -26.55 16.84
CA ARG A 137 6.19 -26.58 18.30
C ARG A 137 5.46 -25.37 18.89
N ASP A 138 5.78 -24.18 18.40
CA ASP A 138 5.23 -22.93 18.90
C ASP A 138 4.03 -22.54 18.04
N GLU A 139 2.90 -22.20 18.68
CA GLU A 139 1.70 -21.75 17.94
C GLU A 139 1.93 -20.37 17.32
N ARG A 140 2.60 -19.47 18.05
CA ARG A 140 2.89 -18.09 17.65
C ARG A 140 4.33 -17.72 18.01
N PRO A 141 4.93 -16.74 17.30
CA PRO A 141 6.21 -16.15 17.72
C PRO A 141 6.10 -15.50 19.09
N ILE A 142 7.17 -15.59 19.87
CA ILE A 142 7.38 -14.80 21.08
C ILE A 142 8.38 -13.72 20.74
N HIS A 143 7.96 -12.47 20.84
CA HIS A 143 8.73 -11.28 20.52
C HIS A 143 8.69 -10.32 21.70
N ASP A 144 9.78 -10.27 22.47
CA ASP A 144 9.91 -9.39 23.63
C ASP A 144 10.72 -8.16 23.22
N ILE A 145 10.12 -6.99 23.39
CA ILE A 145 10.67 -5.69 23.04
C ILE A 145 10.82 -4.88 24.33
N ASP A 146 11.99 -4.27 24.50
CA ASP A 146 12.17 -3.19 25.46
C ASP A 146 11.73 -1.88 24.81
N TRP A 147 10.49 -1.47 25.09
CA TRP A 147 9.88 -0.28 24.49
C TRP A 147 10.44 1.03 25.03
N ASP A 148 11.14 1.01 26.17
CA ASP A 148 11.78 2.19 26.78
C ASP A 148 13.24 2.36 26.31
N SER A 149 13.72 1.45 25.45
CA SER A 149 15.08 1.50 24.91
C SER A 149 15.19 2.51 23.76
N ASP A 150 16.09 3.47 23.91
CA ASP A 150 16.47 4.42 22.84
C ASP A 150 17.22 3.75 21.66
N ASP A 151 17.79 2.56 21.85
CA ASP A 151 18.54 1.82 20.82
C ASP A 151 18.21 0.32 20.81
N ARG A 152 17.19 -0.02 20.01
CA ARG A 152 16.83 -1.41 19.70
C ARG A 152 17.79 -2.08 18.69
N GLY A 153 18.70 -1.31 18.09
CA GLY A 153 19.64 -1.77 17.07
C GLY A 153 19.03 -1.94 15.67
N ASP A 154 19.84 -2.50 14.76
CA ASP A 154 19.50 -2.69 13.35
C ASP A 154 18.35 -3.67 13.11
N LEU A 155 17.63 -3.50 12.00
CA LEU A 155 16.62 -4.46 11.53
C LEU A 155 17.26 -5.85 11.31
N ARG A 156 16.68 -6.89 11.91
CA ARG A 156 17.21 -8.25 11.91
C ARG A 156 16.28 -9.23 11.22
N LEU A 157 15.01 -9.25 11.62
CA LEU A 157 13.94 -10.07 11.02
C LEU A 157 12.67 -9.24 10.80
N VAL A 158 11.74 -9.77 10.03
CA VAL A 158 10.35 -9.33 10.03
C VAL A 158 9.46 -10.56 10.00
N TYR A 159 8.34 -10.52 10.71
CA TYR A 159 7.38 -11.60 10.69
C TYR A 159 5.96 -11.10 10.50
N ALA A 160 5.10 -11.99 10.01
CA ALA A 160 3.68 -11.72 9.86
C ALA A 160 2.85 -12.98 10.07
N TYR A 161 1.72 -12.85 10.76
CA TYR A 161 0.70 -13.90 10.88
C TYR A 161 -0.67 -13.29 11.16
N ALA A 162 -1.72 -14.07 10.93
CA ALA A 162 -3.07 -13.71 11.29
C ALA A 162 -3.61 -14.66 12.37
N VAL A 163 -4.44 -14.12 13.25
CA VAL A 163 -5.30 -14.88 14.16
C VAL A 163 -6.68 -14.94 13.53
N MET A 164 -7.18 -16.15 13.31
CA MET A 164 -8.50 -16.40 12.75
C MET A 164 -9.58 -16.16 13.82
N LYS A 165 -10.85 -16.02 13.41
CA LYS A 165 -11.96 -15.81 14.36
C LYS A 165 -12.24 -16.99 15.28
N ASP A 166 -11.85 -18.20 14.89
CA ASP A 166 -11.91 -19.41 15.71
C ASP A 166 -10.69 -19.55 16.65
N GLY A 167 -9.78 -18.57 16.64
CA GLY A 167 -8.56 -18.56 17.44
C GLY A 167 -7.36 -19.23 16.77
N ALA A 168 -7.54 -19.94 15.64
CA ALA A 168 -6.45 -20.58 14.93
C ALA A 168 -5.43 -19.55 14.44
N THR A 169 -4.16 -19.92 14.46
CA THR A 169 -3.08 -19.08 13.93
C THR A 169 -2.81 -19.48 12.48
N SER A 170 -2.73 -18.50 11.58
CA SER A 170 -2.34 -18.76 10.18
C SER A 170 -0.91 -19.27 10.08
N LYS A 171 -0.45 -19.56 8.86
CA LYS A 171 1.00 -19.71 8.67
C LYS A 171 1.72 -18.45 9.13
N VAL A 172 2.72 -18.62 9.98
CA VAL A 172 3.66 -17.56 10.37
C VAL A 172 4.72 -17.42 9.29
N VAL A 173 4.76 -16.23 8.69
CA VAL A 173 5.83 -15.81 7.78
C VAL A 173 6.95 -15.21 8.64
N VAL A 174 8.19 -15.68 8.48
CA VAL A 174 9.38 -15.07 9.10
C VAL A 174 10.43 -14.87 8.02
N LEU A 175 10.91 -13.65 7.86
CA LEU A 175 11.88 -13.25 6.84
C LEU A 175 13.12 -12.70 7.51
N ASN A 176 14.27 -13.10 7.00
CA ASN A 176 15.55 -12.52 7.41
C ASN A 176 16.06 -11.52 6.36
N ARG A 177 17.17 -10.86 6.68
CA ARG A 177 17.89 -9.94 5.78
C ARG A 177 18.12 -10.51 4.37
N ARG A 178 18.43 -11.79 4.23
CA ARG A 178 18.65 -12.43 2.91
C ARG A 178 17.35 -12.48 2.10
N ASP A 179 16.24 -12.84 2.73
CA ASP A 179 14.93 -12.87 2.07
C ASP A 179 14.45 -11.48 1.65
N ILE A 180 14.74 -10.46 2.46
CA ILE A 180 14.46 -9.07 2.16
C ILE A 180 15.34 -8.54 1.03
N ASN A 181 16.64 -8.80 1.06
CA ASN A 181 17.55 -8.39 -0.02
C ASN A 181 17.13 -8.99 -1.38
N ARG A 182 16.59 -10.22 -1.39
CA ARG A 182 16.03 -10.83 -2.60
C ARG A 182 14.79 -10.06 -3.11
N ALA A 183 13.89 -9.66 -2.22
CA ALA A 183 12.72 -8.86 -2.59
C ALA A 183 13.14 -7.46 -3.11
N LYS A 184 14.12 -6.84 -2.45
CA LYS A 184 14.72 -5.57 -2.88
C LYS A 184 15.32 -5.66 -4.27
N ALA A 185 16.11 -6.69 -4.56
CA ALA A 185 16.73 -6.88 -5.88
C ALA A 185 15.70 -7.07 -7.02
N SER A 186 14.50 -7.57 -6.72
CA SER A 186 13.40 -7.66 -7.70
C SER A 186 12.61 -6.36 -7.87
N SER A 187 12.86 -5.35 -7.05
CA SER A 187 12.12 -4.08 -7.08
C SER A 187 12.78 -3.09 -8.05
N GLN A 188 12.03 -2.59 -9.01
CA GLN A 188 12.54 -1.56 -9.92
C GLN A 188 12.91 -0.28 -9.16
N GLY A 189 14.12 0.24 -9.42
CA GLY A 189 14.61 1.46 -8.77
C GLY A 189 15.03 1.28 -7.31
N SER A 190 15.28 0.04 -6.86
CA SER A 190 15.72 -0.27 -5.50
C SER A 190 16.97 0.50 -5.05
N ASP A 191 17.85 0.81 -5.99
CA ASP A 191 19.17 1.41 -5.73
C ASP A 191 19.17 2.93 -5.85
N SER A 192 18.05 3.51 -6.29
CA SER A 192 17.83 4.96 -6.34
C SER A 192 17.98 5.60 -4.96
N GLN A 193 18.44 6.84 -4.88
CA GLN A 193 18.52 7.60 -3.62
C GLN A 193 17.15 7.77 -2.95
N TYR A 194 16.07 7.79 -3.73
CA TYR A 194 14.70 8.04 -3.25
C TYR A 194 13.90 6.74 -3.21
N SER A 195 14.62 5.61 -3.24
CA SER A 195 14.04 4.30 -3.09
C SER A 195 13.41 4.18 -1.70
N PRO A 196 12.16 3.69 -1.60
CA PRO A 196 11.57 3.35 -0.31
C PRO A 196 12.44 2.38 0.51
N TRP A 197 13.29 1.58 -0.15
CA TRP A 197 14.26 0.71 0.52
C TRP A 197 15.42 1.44 1.20
N LYS A 198 15.58 2.76 1.00
CA LYS A 198 16.55 3.62 1.69
C LYS A 198 15.85 4.54 2.68
N ASN A 199 14.76 5.17 2.27
CA ASN A 199 14.09 6.19 3.07
C ASN A 199 13.04 5.62 4.04
N HIS A 200 12.52 4.43 3.76
CA HIS A 200 11.45 3.78 4.52
C HIS A 200 11.71 2.27 4.65
N GLU A 201 12.93 1.90 5.05
CA GLU A 201 13.37 0.51 5.05
C GLU A 201 12.44 -0.39 5.87
N GLU A 202 12.07 0.02 7.09
CA GLU A 202 11.20 -0.74 7.98
C GLU A 202 9.82 -1.02 7.35
N ALA A 203 9.19 -0.02 6.75
CA ALA A 203 7.91 -0.18 6.05
C ALA A 203 8.03 -1.17 4.88
N MET A 204 9.16 -1.19 4.16
CA MET A 204 9.41 -2.14 3.08
C MET A 204 9.59 -3.58 3.57
N TRP A 205 10.17 -3.76 4.76
CA TRP A 205 10.24 -5.06 5.43
C TRP A 205 8.83 -5.56 5.78
N MET A 206 8.03 -4.72 6.46
CA MET A 206 6.65 -5.04 6.84
C MET A 206 5.79 -5.35 5.63
N LYS A 207 5.87 -4.55 4.56
CA LYS A 207 5.20 -4.81 3.29
C LYS A 207 5.57 -6.17 2.70
N THR A 208 6.85 -6.53 2.73
CA THR A 208 7.29 -7.83 2.19
C THR A 208 6.72 -8.99 3.00
N ALA A 209 6.61 -8.85 4.32
CA ALA A 209 6.03 -9.86 5.20
C ALA A 209 4.50 -9.97 5.02
N ALA A 210 3.79 -8.84 5.05
CA ALA A 210 2.35 -8.76 4.79
C ALA A 210 2.00 -9.38 3.43
N HIS A 211 2.76 -9.06 2.39
CA HIS A 211 2.50 -9.56 1.04
C HIS A 211 2.64 -11.08 0.98
N ARG A 212 3.63 -11.65 1.66
CA ARG A 212 3.78 -13.11 1.75
C ARG A 212 2.71 -13.76 2.59
N LEU A 213 2.19 -13.08 3.61
CA LEU A 213 1.08 -13.57 4.44
C LEU A 213 -0.20 -13.74 3.62
N THR A 214 -0.48 -12.85 2.65
CA THR A 214 -1.69 -12.92 1.80
C THR A 214 -1.89 -14.26 1.08
N LYS A 215 -0.83 -15.06 0.92
CA LYS A 215 -0.88 -16.41 0.31
C LYS A 215 -1.48 -17.49 1.23
N TRP A 216 -1.64 -17.18 2.51
CA TRP A 216 -2.02 -18.14 3.56
C TRP A 216 -3.30 -17.73 4.30
N VAL A 217 -3.86 -16.57 3.95
CA VAL A 217 -5.05 -16.02 4.61
C VAL A 217 -6.05 -15.54 3.55
N PRO A 218 -7.36 -15.59 3.84
CA PRO A 218 -8.37 -15.00 2.97
C PRO A 218 -8.15 -13.49 2.82
N THR A 219 -8.28 -13.00 1.59
CA THR A 219 -8.13 -11.56 1.25
C THR A 219 -9.30 -11.02 0.42
N SER A 220 -10.21 -11.90 -0.01
CA SER A 220 -11.40 -11.52 -0.78
C SER A 220 -12.66 -11.64 0.08
N ALA A 221 -13.53 -10.64 -0.01
CA ALA A 221 -14.85 -10.66 0.60
C ALA A 221 -15.77 -11.76 0.03
N GLU A 222 -15.45 -12.32 -1.15
CA GLU A 222 -16.14 -13.51 -1.68
C GLU A 222 -16.03 -14.71 -0.74
N TYR A 223 -14.91 -14.82 -0.01
CA TYR A 223 -14.73 -15.85 1.00
C TYR A 223 -15.83 -15.80 2.07
N MET A 224 -16.18 -14.61 2.59
CA MET A 224 -17.30 -14.48 3.52
C MET A 224 -18.63 -14.89 2.90
N ARG A 225 -18.90 -14.46 1.65
CA ARG A 225 -20.15 -14.81 0.97
C ARG A 225 -20.28 -16.32 0.79
N GLU A 226 -19.19 -16.99 0.46
CA GLU A 226 -19.16 -18.45 0.32
C GLU A 226 -19.33 -19.15 1.67
N GLN A 227 -18.67 -18.68 2.73
CA GLN A 227 -18.87 -19.24 4.08
C GLN A 227 -20.31 -19.05 4.57
N LEU A 228 -20.91 -17.87 4.36
CA LEU A 228 -22.30 -17.61 4.73
C LEU A 228 -23.27 -18.49 3.93
N ARG A 229 -23.02 -18.71 2.64
CA ARG A 229 -23.79 -19.66 1.82
C ARG A 229 -23.66 -21.09 2.33
N ALA A 230 -22.43 -21.56 2.60
CA ALA A 230 -22.19 -22.90 3.12
C ALA A 230 -22.89 -23.11 4.48
N GLN A 231 -22.82 -22.13 5.39
CA GLN A 231 -23.53 -22.16 6.67
C GLN A 231 -25.04 -22.18 6.50
N ALA A 232 -25.59 -21.42 5.54
CA ALA A 232 -27.02 -21.42 5.25
C ALA A 232 -27.51 -22.77 4.69
N VAL A 233 -26.71 -23.43 3.84
CA VAL A 233 -27.01 -24.79 3.35
C VAL A 233 -27.02 -25.80 4.50
N VAL A 234 -25.99 -25.79 5.35
CA VAL A 234 -25.92 -26.68 6.52
C VAL A 234 -27.11 -26.43 7.47
N ALA A 235 -27.47 -25.18 7.73
CA ALA A 235 -28.62 -24.84 8.57
C ALA A 235 -29.95 -25.32 7.97
N ALA A 236 -30.12 -25.21 6.65
CA ALA A 236 -31.30 -25.71 5.95
C ALA A 236 -31.39 -27.25 5.99
N GLU A 237 -30.26 -27.96 5.96
CA GLU A 237 -30.20 -29.43 6.04
C GLU A 237 -30.38 -29.97 7.47
N THR A 238 -29.89 -29.25 8.48
CA THR A 238 -29.91 -29.70 9.89
C THR A 238 -31.09 -29.17 10.70
N GLY A 239 -31.84 -28.19 10.18
CA GLY A 239 -32.95 -27.55 10.89
C GLY A 239 -32.52 -26.71 12.09
N GLN A 240 -31.22 -26.46 12.26
CA GLN A 240 -30.68 -25.62 13.33
C GLN A 240 -30.60 -24.16 12.85
N PRO A 241 -31.03 -23.17 13.67
CA PRO A 241 -30.94 -21.78 13.29
C PRO A 241 -29.47 -21.37 13.12
N VAL A 242 -29.18 -20.64 12.04
CA VAL A 242 -27.89 -19.99 11.82
C VAL A 242 -27.61 -19.09 13.01
N ALA A 243 -26.52 -19.35 13.74
CA ALA A 243 -26.14 -18.51 14.87
C ALA A 243 -25.93 -17.07 14.35
N ALA A 244 -26.68 -16.12 14.91
CA ALA A 244 -26.57 -14.72 14.53
C ALA A 244 -25.10 -14.26 14.72
N PRO A 245 -24.53 -13.49 13.77
CA PRO A 245 -23.21 -12.93 13.99
C PRO A 245 -23.29 -12.06 15.24
N VAL A 246 -22.39 -12.31 16.19
CA VAL A 246 -22.19 -11.40 17.32
C VAL A 246 -21.80 -10.06 16.70
N GLN A 247 -22.70 -9.07 16.77
CA GLN A 247 -22.38 -7.68 16.48
C GLN A 247 -21.39 -7.24 17.55
N GLN A 248 -20.10 -7.38 17.27
CA GLN A 248 -19.09 -6.70 18.06
C GLN A 248 -19.12 -5.23 17.67
N ALA A 249 -19.09 -4.37 18.71
CA ALA A 249 -18.96 -2.94 18.59
C ALA A 249 -17.85 -2.57 17.59
N PRO A 250 -17.94 -1.41 16.91
CA PRO A 250 -16.87 -0.96 16.03
C PRO A 250 -15.54 -1.01 16.79
N VAL A 251 -14.61 -1.81 16.27
CA VAL A 251 -13.23 -1.80 16.74
C VAL A 251 -12.76 -0.36 16.60
N PRO A 252 -12.27 0.29 17.66
CA PRO A 252 -11.72 1.64 17.52
C PRO A 252 -10.63 1.57 16.46
N SER A 253 -10.74 2.43 15.44
CA SER A 253 -9.64 2.66 14.53
C SER A 253 -8.40 2.95 15.38
N PRO A 254 -7.25 2.31 15.10
CA PRO A 254 -6.02 2.67 15.78
C PRO A 254 -5.82 4.18 15.64
N VAL A 255 -5.75 4.88 16.77
CA VAL A 255 -5.45 6.31 16.82
C VAL A 255 -4.03 6.44 16.31
N HIS A 256 -3.88 6.88 15.06
CA HIS A 256 -2.58 7.25 14.51
C HIS A 256 -2.37 8.72 14.88
N ASP A 257 -1.20 9.02 15.44
CA ASP A 257 -0.72 10.40 15.60
C ASP A 257 -0.49 10.94 14.18
N ASP A 258 -1.32 11.90 13.74
CA ASP A 258 -1.32 12.51 12.40
C ASP A 258 -0.11 13.46 12.23
N GLN A 259 1.12 12.97 12.43
CA GLN A 259 2.34 13.75 12.22
C GLN A 259 3.27 13.21 11.14
N ASP A 260 2.87 12.19 10.38
CA ASP A 260 3.62 11.79 9.20
C ASP A 260 3.17 12.59 7.98
N GLU A 261 4.06 13.51 7.61
CA GLU A 261 4.05 14.36 6.43
C GLU A 261 3.69 13.55 5.17
N VAL A 262 2.74 14.07 4.38
CA VAL A 262 2.37 13.50 3.08
C VAL A 262 3.64 13.42 2.23
N VAL A 263 4.14 12.21 1.98
CA VAL A 263 5.33 12.00 1.15
C VAL A 263 5.00 12.36 -0.29
N VAL A 264 5.22 13.63 -0.63
CA VAL A 264 5.35 14.08 -2.02
C VAL A 264 6.68 13.51 -2.49
N GLY A 265 6.62 12.57 -3.44
CA GLY A 265 7.80 12.06 -4.11
C GLY A 265 8.41 13.13 -5.00
N GLU A 266 9.00 14.16 -4.40
CA GLU A 266 9.83 15.09 -5.13
C GLU A 266 11.15 14.39 -5.42
N PHE A 267 11.48 14.28 -6.70
CA PHE A 267 12.82 13.90 -7.10
C PHE A 267 13.26 14.77 -8.27
N VAL A 268 14.34 15.52 -8.04
CA VAL A 268 14.99 16.48 -8.95
C VAL A 268 15.99 15.77 -9.85
N ASP A 269 16.13 16.28 -11.07
CA ASP A 269 16.97 15.75 -12.15
C ASP A 269 18.46 15.58 -11.76
N ASP A 270 18.96 14.34 -11.87
CA ASP A 270 20.38 14.08 -12.07
C ASP A 270 20.73 14.31 -13.55
N ASP A 271 20.90 15.57 -13.94
CA ASP A 271 21.62 15.94 -15.16
C ASP A 271 22.49 17.17 -14.87
N GLN A 272 23.65 16.92 -14.25
CA GLN A 272 24.83 17.77 -14.49
C GLN A 272 25.92 16.91 -15.14
N PRO A 273 26.45 17.29 -16.31
CA PRO A 273 27.60 16.61 -16.88
C PRO A 273 28.80 16.80 -15.95
N ALA A 274 29.54 15.71 -15.74
CA ALA A 274 30.73 15.66 -14.90
C ALA A 274 31.67 16.83 -15.21
N ALA A 275 31.80 17.76 -14.26
CA ALA A 275 32.84 18.77 -14.27
C ALA A 275 34.12 18.11 -13.74
N ASP A 276 35.14 18.02 -14.60
CA ASP A 276 36.50 17.63 -14.28
C ASP A 276 37.01 18.37 -13.02
N TRP A 277 37.47 17.62 -12.02
CA TRP A 277 38.27 18.14 -10.91
C TRP A 277 39.73 17.69 -11.05
N PRO A 278 40.72 18.56 -10.79
CA PRO A 278 42.12 18.32 -11.08
C PRO A 278 42.80 17.34 -10.10
N ALA A 279 43.87 16.73 -10.59
CA ALA A 279 44.71 15.77 -9.89
C ALA A 279 45.26 16.28 -8.55
N THR A 280 45.26 15.37 -7.57
CA THR A 280 45.81 15.49 -6.22
C THR A 280 47.25 16.03 -6.20
N ALA A 281 47.47 17.13 -5.47
CA ALA A 281 48.81 17.61 -5.11
C ALA A 281 49.31 16.88 -3.84
N HIS A 282 50.58 16.47 -3.88
CA HIS A 282 51.35 15.91 -2.78
C HIS A 282 51.43 16.83 -1.55
N VAL A 283 51.44 16.23 -0.36
CA VAL A 283 51.93 16.85 0.87
C VAL A 283 53.28 16.21 1.21
N PRO A 284 54.38 16.97 1.35
CA PRO A 284 55.58 16.48 2.04
C PRO A 284 55.48 16.76 3.55
N GLN A 285 56.25 15.97 4.30
CA GLN A 285 56.29 15.86 5.77
C GLN A 285 56.30 17.17 6.56
#